data_AF-A0A291JMM1-F1
#
_entry.id   AF-A0A291JMM1-F1
#
_cell.length_a   1.000
_cell.length_b   1.000
_cell.length_c   1.000
_cell.angle_alpha   90.00
_cell.angle_beta   90.00
_cell.angle_gamma   90.00
#
_symmetry.space_group_name_H-M   'P 1'
#
loop_
_entity.id
_entity.type
_entity.pdbx_description
1 polymer ?
#
loop_
_entity_poly.entity_id
_entity_poly.type
_entity_poly.pdbx_seq_one_letter_code
_entity_poly.pdbx_strand_id
1 'polypeptide(L)'
;MNTIIYEEKRGLINKVVKQNLNLTISEIIILDKLRYLNKRKMNALDLKKQLQVQNSPISMQINHFIELNLLKKSRDQYDERCIYLHDIDLEKIKHIIEQYHLIVDSMLHSSS
;
A
#
# COMPACT_ATOMS: atom_id res chain seq x y z
N MET A 1 -14.16 -21.14 -2.34
CA MET A 1 -14.39 -21.43 -0.90
C MET A 1 -13.80 -20.35 0.00
N ASN A 2 -12.55 -19.90 -0.22
CA ASN A 2 -11.92 -18.84 0.59
C ASN A 2 -12.52 -17.43 0.43
N THR A 3 -13.06 -17.08 -0.75
CA THR A 3 -13.63 -15.74 -1.01
C THR A 3 -14.87 -15.42 -0.16
N ILE A 4 -15.71 -16.43 0.11
CA ILE A 4 -16.92 -16.25 0.93
C ILE A 4 -16.53 -15.99 2.38
N ILE A 5 -15.63 -16.82 2.93
CA ILE A 5 -15.09 -16.67 4.29
C ILE A 5 -14.33 -15.34 4.44
N TYR A 6 -13.62 -14.92 3.40
CA TYR A 6 -12.94 -13.63 3.39
C TYR A 6 -13.92 -12.46 3.51
N GLU A 7 -15.00 -12.42 2.72
CA GLU A 7 -15.98 -11.34 2.81
C GLU A 7 -16.70 -11.32 4.17
N GLU A 8 -17.02 -12.49 4.74
CA GLU A 8 -17.58 -12.59 6.10
C GLU A 8 -16.64 -12.02 7.17
N LYS A 9 -15.32 -12.29 7.04
CA LYS A 9 -14.30 -11.85 7.99
C LYS A 9 -13.68 -10.49 7.64
N ARG A 10 -14.08 -9.86 6.53
CA ARG A 10 -13.42 -8.67 5.97
C ARG A 10 -13.35 -7.50 6.95
N GLY A 11 -14.42 -7.27 7.72
CA GLY A 11 -14.44 -6.22 8.74
C GLY A 11 -13.38 -6.44 9.84
N LEU A 12 -13.24 -7.69 10.29
CA LEU A 12 -12.22 -8.06 11.28
C LEU A 12 -10.81 -7.98 10.69
N ILE A 13 -10.60 -8.49 9.47
CA ILE A 13 -9.32 -8.39 8.76
C ILE A 13 -8.89 -6.93 8.64
N ASN A 14 -9.78 -6.04 8.19
CA ASN A 14 -9.50 -4.61 8.08
C ASN A 14 -9.06 -4.01 9.42
N LYS A 15 -9.74 -4.37 10.52
CA LYS A 15 -9.41 -3.91 11.86
C LYS A 15 -8.03 -4.39 12.30
N VAL A 16 -7.74 -5.69 12.16
CA VAL A 16 -6.46 -6.28 12.57
C VAL A 16 -5.31 -5.75 11.74
N VAL A 17 -5.48 -5.62 10.43
CA VAL A 17 -4.47 -5.01 9.55
C VAL A 17 -4.18 -3.57 9.95
N LYS A 18 -5.22 -2.77 10.22
CA LYS A 18 -5.03 -1.39 10.67
C LYS A 18 -4.32 -1.30 12.02
N GLN A 19 -4.61 -2.22 12.95
CA GLN A 19 -3.97 -2.23 14.27
C GLN A 19 -2.50 -2.67 14.22
N ASN A 20 -2.18 -3.69 13.42
CA ASN A 20 -0.84 -4.28 13.40
C ASN A 20 0.11 -3.59 12.42
N LEU A 21 -0.39 -3.17 11.25
CA LEU A 21 0.44 -2.59 10.20
C LEU A 21 0.29 -1.07 10.11
N ASN A 22 -0.61 -0.47 10.90
CA ASN A 22 -1.06 0.92 10.76
C ASN A 22 -1.63 1.27 9.37
N LEU A 23 -1.91 0.30 8.51
CA LEU A 23 -2.31 0.51 7.11
C LEU A 23 -3.76 0.11 6.86
N THR A 24 -4.37 0.72 5.85
CA THR A 24 -5.65 0.28 5.28
C THR A 24 -5.42 -0.76 4.18
N ILE A 25 -6.44 -1.56 3.83
CA ILE A 25 -6.34 -2.51 2.71
C ILE A 25 -6.04 -1.80 1.39
N SER A 26 -6.64 -0.63 1.15
CA SER A 26 -6.34 0.17 -0.04
C SER A 26 -4.87 0.57 -0.12
N GLU A 27 -4.25 0.89 1.03
CA GLU A 27 -2.83 1.19 1.10
C GLU A 27 -1.96 -0.05 0.86
N ILE A 28 -2.33 -1.22 1.41
CA ILE A 28 -1.66 -2.48 1.12
C ILE A 28 -1.66 -2.78 -0.39
N ILE A 29 -2.79 -2.57 -1.08
CA ILE A 29 -2.89 -2.74 -2.54
C ILE A 29 -1.96 -1.79 -3.29
N ILE A 30 -1.85 -0.54 -2.84
CA ILE A 30 -0.92 0.44 -3.45
C ILE A 30 0.53 0.00 -3.25
N LEU A 31 0.88 -0.47 -2.05
CA LEU A 31 2.23 -0.96 -1.75
C LEU A 31 2.59 -2.20 -2.58
N ASP A 32 1.65 -3.14 -2.74
CA ASP A 32 1.83 -4.31 -3.60
C ASP A 32 2.06 -3.92 -5.07
N LYS A 33 1.29 -2.93 -5.57
CA LYS A 33 1.52 -2.38 -6.91
C LYS A 33 2.88 -1.69 -7.05
N LEU A 34 3.28 -0.90 -6.05
CA LEU A 34 4.58 -0.23 -6.02
C LEU A 34 5.73 -1.25 -6.06
N ARG A 35 5.61 -2.33 -5.29
CA ARG A 35 6.56 -3.45 -5.31
C ARG A 35 6.63 -4.11 -6.68
N TYR A 36 5.48 -4.41 -7.29
CA TYR A 36 5.41 -5.02 -8.63
C TYR A 36 6.08 -4.15 -9.70
N LEU A 37 5.91 -2.84 -9.64
CA LEU A 37 6.58 -1.91 -10.57
C LEU A 37 8.11 -1.95 -10.41
N ASN A 38 8.62 -2.37 -9.24
CA ASN A 38 10.03 -2.50 -8.93
C ASN A 38 10.86 -1.25 -9.29
N LYS A 39 10.24 -0.08 -9.15
CA LYS A 39 10.87 1.21 -9.42
C LYS A 39 11.28 1.84 -8.11
N ARG A 40 12.55 2.23 -8.00
CA ARG A 40 13.07 3.01 -6.85
C ARG A 40 12.71 4.49 -6.90
N LYS A 41 12.23 4.97 -8.06
CA LYS A 41 11.75 6.34 -8.29
C LYS A 41 10.60 6.35 -9.30
N MET A 42 9.57 7.17 -9.07
CA MET A 42 8.49 7.39 -10.02
C MET A 42 7.78 8.73 -9.83
N ASN A 43 7.13 9.25 -10.86
CA ASN A 43 6.24 10.41 -10.74
C ASN A 43 4.91 9.99 -10.05
N ALA A 44 4.40 10.83 -9.15
CA ALA A 44 3.13 10.57 -8.45
C ALA A 44 1.92 10.50 -9.41
N LEU A 45 1.94 11.24 -10.52
CA LEU A 45 0.91 11.15 -11.57
C LEU A 45 0.96 9.79 -12.29
N ASP A 46 2.17 9.28 -12.54
CA ASP A 46 2.33 7.96 -13.13
C ASP A 46 1.83 6.87 -12.19
N LEU A 47 2.10 6.99 -10.88
CA LEU A 47 1.54 6.08 -9.88
C LEU A 47 0.01 6.10 -9.92
N LYS A 48 -0.60 7.30 -9.95
CA LYS A 48 -2.06 7.44 -10.03
C LYS A 48 -2.63 6.76 -11.28
N LYS A 49 -1.99 6.93 -12.43
CA LYS A 49 -2.37 6.25 -13.69
C LYS A 49 -2.26 4.73 -13.57
N GLN A 50 -1.17 4.22 -13.00
CA GLN A 50 -0.92 2.78 -12.84
C GLN A 50 -1.90 2.11 -11.87
N LEU A 51 -2.40 2.84 -10.88
CA LEU A 51 -3.40 2.34 -9.93
C LEU A 51 -4.84 2.42 -10.47
N GLN A 52 -5.05 3.01 -11.65
CA GLN A 52 -6.37 3.21 -12.27
C GLN A 52 -7.41 3.93 -11.37
N VAL A 53 -6.97 4.58 -10.30
CA VAL A 53 -7.82 5.38 -9.40
C VAL A 53 -7.89 6.81 -9.93
N GLN A 54 -8.88 7.09 -10.78
CA GLN A 54 -9.07 8.44 -11.31
C GLN A 54 -9.50 9.44 -10.22
N ASN A 55 -10.30 9.00 -9.25
CA ASN A 55 -10.96 9.88 -8.27
C ASN A 55 -10.54 9.66 -6.81
N SER A 56 -9.62 8.74 -6.51
CA SER A 56 -9.17 8.52 -5.12
C SER A 56 -8.02 9.47 -4.77
N PRO A 57 -8.07 10.18 -3.62
CA PRO A 57 -7.05 11.14 -3.22
C PRO A 57 -5.79 10.42 -2.73
N ILE A 58 -4.94 9.98 -3.66
CA ILE A 58 -3.67 9.25 -3.40
C ILE A 58 -2.67 10.04 -2.55
N SER A 59 -2.83 11.36 -2.47
CA SER A 59 -1.95 12.25 -1.71
C SER A 59 -1.91 11.91 -0.22
N MET A 60 -3.04 11.50 0.36
CA MET A 60 -3.09 11.10 1.77
C MET A 60 -2.31 9.81 2.01
N GLN A 61 -2.49 8.79 1.16
CA GLN A 61 -1.73 7.54 1.26
C GLN A 61 -0.23 7.78 1.05
N ILE A 62 0.15 8.62 0.09
CA ILE A 62 1.56 8.98 -0.13
C ILE A 62 2.16 9.64 1.11
N ASN A 63 1.45 10.58 1.74
CA ASN A 63 1.94 11.22 2.97
C ASN A 63 2.09 10.21 4.10
N HIS A 64 1.13 9.32 4.26
CA HIS A 64 1.21 8.28 5.28
C HIS A 64 2.35 7.27 5.02
N PHE A 65 2.65 6.94 3.75
CA PHE A 65 3.83 6.14 3.41
C PHE A 65 5.15 6.84 3.75
N ILE A 66 5.19 8.17 3.65
CA ILE A 66 6.34 8.96 4.10
C ILE A 66 6.49 8.90 5.62
N GLU A 67 5.39 9.03 6.37
CA GLU A 67 5.39 8.89 7.83
C GLU A 67 5.86 7.51 8.29
N LEU A 68 5.54 6.46 7.53
CA LEU A 68 6.02 5.09 7.75
C LEU A 68 7.46 4.86 7.26
N ASN A 69 8.14 5.87 6.74
CA ASN A 69 9.48 5.79 6.15
C ASN A 69 9.58 4.72 5.05
N LEU A 70 8.56 4.61 4.20
CA LEU A 70 8.55 3.66 3.07
C LEU A 70 9.06 4.29 1.77
N LEU A 71 8.97 5.61 1.67
CA LEU A 71 9.41 6.40 0.53
C LEU A 71 9.61 7.84 0.94
N LYS A 72 10.25 8.62 0.07
CA LYS A 72 10.34 10.07 0.17
C LYS A 72 9.66 10.74 -1.03
N LYS A 73 9.32 12.01 -0.87
CA LYS A 73 8.85 12.85 -1.97
C LYS A 73 9.76 14.06 -2.17
N SER A 74 9.97 14.43 -3.43
CA SER A 74 10.61 15.68 -3.82
C SER A 74 9.83 16.32 -4.96
N ARG A 75 9.97 17.64 -5.11
CA ARG A 75 9.50 18.34 -6.32
C ARG A 75 10.58 18.25 -7.39
N ASP A 76 10.17 18.28 -8.65
CA ASP A 76 11.09 18.43 -9.77
C ASP A 76 11.75 19.82 -9.75
N GLN A 77 12.97 19.92 -10.26
CA GLN A 77 13.71 21.18 -10.32
C GLN A 77 13.24 22.10 -11.46
N TYR A 78 12.61 21.53 -12.50
CA TYR A 78 12.19 22.24 -13.70
C TYR A 78 10.67 22.44 -13.78
N ASP A 79 9.88 21.55 -13.16
CA ASP A 79 8.43 21.71 -13.00
C ASP A 79 8.00 21.46 -11.55
N GLU A 80 7.81 22.53 -10.78
CA GLU A 80 7.42 22.46 -9.37
C GLU A 80 6.08 21.74 -9.12
N ARG A 81 5.26 21.59 -10.17
CA ARG A 81 3.99 20.84 -10.12
C ARG A 81 4.20 19.33 -10.18
N CYS A 82 5.38 18.87 -10.61
CA CYS A 82 5.74 17.47 -10.65
C CYS A 82 6.30 17.01 -9.31
N ILE A 83 5.63 16.02 -8.71
CA ILE A 83 6.07 15.36 -7.49
C ILE A 83 6.65 13.99 -7.86
N TYR A 84 7.89 13.76 -7.45
CA TYR A 84 8.54 12.47 -7.54
C TYR A 84 8.56 11.76 -6.20
N LEU A 85 8.27 10.47 -6.24
CA LEU A 85 8.47 9.52 -5.17
C LEU A 85 9.82 8.85 -5.40
N HIS A 86 10.67 8.78 -4.39
CA HIS A 86 12.01 8.19 -4.48
C HIS A 86 12.39 7.50 -3.17
N ASP A 87 13.55 6.84 -3.15
CA ASP A 87 14.03 6.04 -2.02
C ASP A 87 12.98 5.04 -1.54
N ILE A 88 12.27 4.41 -2.49
CA ILE A 88 11.21 3.44 -2.17
C ILE A 88 11.85 2.19 -1.56
N ASP A 89 11.51 1.91 -0.31
CA ASP A 89 12.01 0.77 0.46
C ASP A 89 11.25 -0.51 0.10
N LEU A 90 11.66 -1.14 -1.00
CA LEU A 90 11.02 -2.33 -1.54
C LEU A 90 11.10 -3.53 -0.59
N GLU A 91 12.15 -3.64 0.22
CA GLU A 91 12.30 -4.73 1.19
C GLU A 91 11.32 -4.57 2.35
N LYS A 92 11.21 -3.37 2.92
CA LYS A 92 10.23 -3.09 3.97
C LYS A 92 8.79 -3.25 3.46
N ILE A 93 8.52 -2.82 2.23
CA ILE A 93 7.22 -3.03 1.57
C ILE A 93 6.92 -4.53 1.42
N LYS A 94 7.89 -5.34 0.98
CA LYS A 94 7.74 -6.79 0.88
C LYS A 94 7.38 -7.40 2.24
N HIS A 95 8.09 -7.03 3.30
CA HIS A 95 7.80 -7.54 4.65
C HIS A 95 6.38 -7.16 5.11
N ILE A 96 5.92 -5.94 4.83
CA ILE A 96 4.55 -5.50 5.14
C ILE A 96 3.52 -6.38 4.41
N ILE A 97 3.73 -6.66 3.13
CA ILE A 97 2.84 -7.50 2.33
C ILE A 97 2.81 -8.94 2.86
N GLU A 98 3.97 -9.49 3.24
CA GLU A 98 4.06 -10.81 3.86
C GLU A 98 3.31 -10.87 5.21
N GLN A 99 3.46 -9.85 6.07
CA GLN A 99 2.69 -9.76 7.32
C GLN A 99 1.18 -9.65 7.07
N TYR A 100 0.77 -8.91 6.04
CA TYR A 100 -0.64 -8.86 5.62
C TYR A 100 -1.16 -10.26 5.26
N HIS A 101 -0.42 -11.01 4.44
CA HIS A 101 -0.81 -12.37 4.07
C HIS A 101 -0.90 -13.30 5.28
N LEU A 102 0.05 -13.22 6.22
CA LEU A 102 0.00 -14.00 7.45
C LEU A 102 -1.24 -13.67 8.30
N ILE A 103 -1.60 -12.39 8.43
CA ILE A 103 -2.83 -11.98 9.13
C ILE A 103 -4.05 -12.58 8.44
N VAL A 104 -4.17 -12.42 7.12
CA VAL A 104 -5.31 -12.94 6.36
C VAL A 104 -5.39 -14.46 6.49
N ASP A 105 -4.29 -15.18 6.27
CA ASP A 105 -4.26 -16.63 6.34
C ASP A 105 -4.61 -17.14 7.74
N SER A 106 -4.07 -16.51 8.80
CA SER A 106 -4.42 -16.85 10.18
C SER A 106 -5.92 -16.69 10.43
N MET A 107 -6.53 -15.62 9.93
CA MET A 107 -7.95 -15.33 10.13
C MET A 107 -8.86 -16.25 9.31
N LEU A 108 -8.44 -16.66 8.13
CA LEU A 108 -9.20 -17.59 7.30
C LEU A 108 -9.20 -19.00 7.90
N HIS A 109 -8.08 -19.43 8.49
CA HIS A 109 -7.89 -20.78 9.02
C HIS A 109 -8.11 -20.91 10.54
N SER A 110 -8.28 -19.82 11.29
CA SER A 110 -8.57 -19.82 12.74
C SER A 110 -9.96 -20.35 13.13
N SER A 111 -10.64 -21.08 12.25
CA SER A 111 -11.96 -21.68 12.46
C SER A 111 -11.92 -23.22 12.36
N SER A 112 -10.75 -23.83 12.63
CA SER A 112 -10.60 -25.28 12.82
C SER A 112 -10.55 -25.62 14.30
#